data_AF-A0A931SFW7-F1
#
_entry.id   AF-A0A931SFW7-F1
#
_cell.length_a   1.000
_cell.length_b   1.000
_cell.length_c   1.000
_cell.angle_alpha   90.00
_cell.angle_beta   90.00
_cell.angle_gamma   90.00
#
_symmetry.space_group_name_H-M   'P 1'
#
loop_
_entity.id
_entity.type
_entity.pdbx_description
1 polymer ?
#
loop_
_entity_poly.entity_id
_entity_poly.type
_entity_poly.pdbx_seq_one_letter_code
_entity_poly.pdbx_strand_id
1 'polypeptide(L)'
;MLRALLFDIASGILGIWLASRFIEGVQFAGSLQTLLIAGTALGIVFALVRPFLRLLAFLFRIIILLGVSVGVVWVLTIYFPALTIHGFMPLFWTAVAVSAISLLATAFSGRSD
;
A
#
# COMPACT_ATOMS: atom_id res chain seq x y z
N MET A 1 -15.43 -10.32 -5.60
CA MET A 1 -15.22 -10.58 -4.16
C MET A 1 -14.92 -12.05 -3.89
N LEU A 2 -15.75 -12.99 -4.34
CA LEU A 2 -15.54 -14.43 -4.13
C LEU A 2 -14.18 -14.95 -4.66
N ARG A 3 -13.77 -14.54 -5.87
CA ARG A 3 -12.49 -14.94 -6.46
C ARG A 3 -11.29 -14.53 -5.59
N ALA A 4 -11.29 -13.32 -5.04
CA ALA A 4 -10.20 -12.84 -4.18
C ALA A 4 -10.12 -13.64 -2.87
N LEU A 5 -11.27 -13.95 -2.27
CA LEU A 5 -11.35 -14.79 -1.09
C LEU A 5 -10.78 -16.20 -1.35
N LEU A 6 -11.12 -16.81 -2.49
CA LEU A 6 -10.60 -18.11 -2.89
C LEU A 6 -9.08 -18.09 -3.10
N PHE A 7 -8.53 -17.02 -3.68
CA PHE A 7 -7.08 -16.83 -3.80
C PHE A 7 -6.41 -16.66 -2.45
N ASP A 8 -7.00 -15.90 -1.53
CA ASP A 8 -6.45 -15.69 -0.20
C ASP A 8 -6.45 -17.00 0.61
N ILE A 9 -7.53 -17.78 0.55
CA ILE A 9 -7.61 -19.13 1.15
C ILE A 9 -6.58 -20.07 0.54
N ALA A 10 -6.50 -20.15 -0.79
CA ALA A 10 -5.51 -20.99 -1.46
C ALA A 10 -4.07 -20.57 -1.10
N SER A 11 -3.80 -19.27 -1.04
CA SER A 11 -2.51 -18.74 -0.63
C SER A 11 -2.16 -19.05 0.82
N GLY A 12 -3.15 -19.06 1.72
CA GLY A 12 -2.96 -19.42 3.12
C GLY A 12 -2.62 -20.90 3.29
N ILE A 13 -3.34 -21.79 2.58
CA ILE A 13 -3.06 -23.23 2.56
C ILE A 13 -1.68 -23.51 1.98
N LEU A 14 -1.37 -22.94 0.81
CA LEU A 14 -0.07 -23.10 0.17
C LEU A 14 1.05 -22.51 1.02
N GLY A 15 0.82 -21.40 1.70
CA GLY A 15 1.78 -20.74 2.57
C GLY A 15 2.18 -21.62 3.76
N ILE A 16 1.21 -22.21 4.46
CA ILE A 16 1.49 -23.13 5.57
C ILE A 16 2.16 -24.41 5.08
N TRP A 17 1.71 -24.94 3.93
CA TRP A 17 2.31 -26.13 3.33
C TRP A 17 3.77 -25.90 2.90
N LEU A 18 4.06 -24.73 2.32
CA LEU A 18 5.43 -24.37 1.93
C LEU A 18 6.29 -24.11 3.16
N ALA A 19 5.77 -23.40 4.16
CA ALA A 19 6.47 -23.13 5.41
C ALA A 19 6.89 -24.42 6.11
N SER A 20 6.00 -25.43 6.17
CA SER A 20 6.32 -26.71 6.80
C SER A 20 7.36 -27.55 6.07
N ARG A 21 7.66 -27.23 4.80
CA ARG A 21 8.65 -27.95 3.99
C ARG A 21 9.98 -27.24 3.87
N PHE A 22 9.99 -25.91 3.89
CA PHE A 22 11.17 -25.09 3.58
C PHE A 22 11.73 -24.31 4.79
N ILE A 23 10.95 -24.13 5.87
CA ILE A 23 11.39 -23.36 7.04
C ILE A 23 11.74 -24.32 8.17
N GLU A 24 13.02 -24.40 8.50
CA GLU A 24 13.49 -25.15 9.67
C GLU A 24 12.81 -24.60 10.94
N GLY A 25 12.16 -25.49 11.71
CA GLY A 25 11.39 -25.13 12.89
C GLY A 25 9.87 -25.07 12.69
N VAL A 26 9.36 -25.09 11.45
CA VAL A 26 7.91 -25.21 11.19
C VAL A 26 7.55 -26.68 10.98
N GLN A 27 7.04 -27.33 12.03
CA GLN A 27 6.58 -28.72 11.94
C GLN A 27 5.06 -28.78 11.90
N PHE A 28 4.52 -29.40 10.84
CA PHE A 28 3.09 -29.66 10.74
C PHE A 28 2.81 -31.12 11.08
N ALA A 29 2.42 -31.39 12.33
CA ALA A 29 2.14 -32.74 12.83
C ALA A 29 0.69 -33.22 12.58
N GLY A 30 -0.15 -32.37 11.99
CA GLY A 30 -1.57 -32.66 11.75
C GLY A 30 -1.84 -33.41 10.44
N SER A 31 -3.08 -33.87 10.27
CA SER A 31 -3.56 -34.46 9.01
C SER A 31 -3.81 -33.39 7.94
N LEU A 32 -4.04 -33.82 6.69
CA LEU A 32 -4.39 -32.91 5.59
C LEU A 32 -5.62 -32.04 5.91
N GLN A 33 -6.57 -32.57 6.70
CA GLN A 33 -7.74 -31.81 7.13
C GLN A 33 -7.37 -30.65 8.05
N THR A 34 -6.46 -30.87 9.01
CA THR A 34 -5.96 -29.82 9.90
C THR A 34 -5.25 -28.74 9.10
N LEU A 35 -4.51 -29.11 8.05
CA LEU A 35 -3.82 -28.17 7.16
C LEU A 35 -4.80 -27.29 6.40
N LEU A 36 -5.87 -27.90 5.85
CA LEU A 36 -6.91 -27.17 5.15
C LEU A 36 -7.63 -26.18 6.09
N ILE A 37 -7.97 -26.59 7.31
CA ILE A 37 -8.63 -25.71 8.29
C ILE A 37 -7.70 -24.56 8.69
N ALA A 38 -6.45 -24.85 9.05
CA ALA A 38 -5.47 -23.83 9.43
C ALA A 38 -5.18 -22.87 8.28
N GLY A 39 -4.99 -23.38 7.07
CA GLY A 39 -4.74 -22.56 5.87
C GLY A 39 -5.94 -21.70 5.48
N THR A 40 -7.15 -22.22 5.64
CA THR A 40 -8.39 -21.45 5.39
C THR A 40 -8.55 -20.34 6.43
N ALA A 41 -8.32 -20.64 7.70
CA ALA A 41 -8.32 -19.62 8.76
C ALA A 41 -7.29 -18.51 8.47
N LEU A 42 -6.07 -18.88 8.10
CA LEU A 42 -5.02 -17.93 7.73
C LEU A 42 -5.40 -17.08 6.52
N GLY A 43 -5.95 -17.70 5.48
CA GLY A 43 -6.42 -17.00 4.28
C GLY A 43 -7.53 -16.00 4.57
N ILE A 44 -8.49 -16.35 5.45
CA ILE A 44 -9.53 -15.42 5.89
C ILE A 44 -8.92 -14.23 6.66
N VAL A 45 -7.97 -14.49 7.56
CA VAL A 45 -7.26 -13.43 8.29
C VAL A 45 -6.56 -12.49 7.32
N PHE A 46 -5.83 -13.01 6.33
CA PHE A 46 -5.20 -12.16 5.33
C PHE A 46 -6.20 -11.37 4.48
N ALA A 47 -7.30 -12.00 4.06
CA ALA A 47 -8.37 -11.31 3.33
C ALA A 47 -8.93 -10.12 4.12
N LEU A 48 -9.04 -10.25 5.45
CA LEU A 48 -9.46 -9.18 6.36
C LEU A 48 -8.38 -8.14 6.61
N VAL A 49 -7.10 -8.52 6.70
CA VAL A 49 -5.98 -7.59 6.98
C VAL A 49 -5.62 -6.74 5.75
N ARG A 50 -5.68 -7.32 4.54
CA ARG A 50 -5.38 -6.63 3.27
C ARG A 50 -6.10 -5.27 3.08
N PRO A 51 -7.41 -5.11 3.35
CA PRO A 51 -8.07 -3.80 3.23
C PRO A 51 -7.49 -2.76 4.22
N PHE A 52 -7.17 -3.15 5.45
CA PHE A 52 -6.54 -2.24 6.42
C PHE A 52 -5.13 -1.83 5.98
N LEU A 53 -4.34 -2.77 5.47
CA LEU A 53 -3.01 -2.46 4.93
C LEU A 53 -3.07 -1.49 3.75
N ARG A 54 -4.04 -1.69 2.84
CA ARG A 54 -4.24 -0.77 1.70
C ARG A 54 -4.67 0.62 2.16
N LEU A 55 -5.53 0.72 3.16
CA LEU A 55 -5.93 2.01 3.73
C LEU A 55 -4.73 2.73 4.37
N LEU A 56 -3.94 2.00 5.16
CA LEU A 56 -2.75 2.57 5.79
C LEU A 56 -1.73 3.03 4.73
N ALA A 57 -1.46 2.19 3.73
CA ALA A 57 -0.57 2.55 2.62
C ALA A 57 -1.07 3.78 1.85
N PHE A 58 -2.39 3.91 1.66
CA PHE A 58 -3.00 5.07 1.01
C PHE A 58 -2.77 6.36 1.82
N LEU A 59 -2.94 6.32 3.15
CA LEU A 59 -2.64 7.47 4.02
C LEU A 59 -1.17 7.88 3.95
N PHE A 60 -0.26 6.91 4.05
CA PHE A 60 1.18 7.18 3.92
C PHE A 60 1.53 7.76 2.55
N ARG A 61 0.93 7.25 1.47
CA ARG A 61 1.13 7.76 0.10
C ARG A 61 0.79 9.24 -0.01
N ILE A 62 -0.33 9.69 0.58
CA ILE A 62 -0.73 11.11 0.57
C ILE A 62 0.31 11.97 1.29
N ILE A 63 0.73 11.55 2.49
CA ILE A 63 1.69 12.30 3.31
C ILE A 63 3.04 12.44 2.57
N ILE A 64 3.55 11.34 2.00
CA ILE A 64 4.81 11.34 1.25
C ILE A 64 4.69 12.23 0.02
N LEU A 65 3.62 12.11 -0.76
CA LEU A 65 3.41 12.91 -1.97
C LEU A 65 3.37 14.41 -1.66
N LEU A 66 2.68 14.79 -0.59
CA LEU A 66 2.59 16.19 -0.15
C LEU A 66 3.96 16.70 0.31
N GLY A 67 4.68 15.92 1.13
CA GLY A 67 6.03 16.29 1.59
C GLY A 67 7.02 16.46 0.44
N VAL A 68 7.01 15.54 -0.53
CA VAL A 68 7.84 15.65 -1.74
C VAL A 68 7.44 16.87 -2.56
N SER A 69 6.14 17.13 -2.73
CA SER A 69 5.65 18.29 -3.48
C SER A 69 6.08 19.62 -2.85
N VAL A 70 6.05 19.73 -1.52
CA VAL A 70 6.59 20.88 -0.76
C VAL A 70 8.07 21.07 -1.06
N GLY A 71 8.86 20.01 -0.96
CA GLY A 71 10.30 20.05 -1.23
C GLY A 71 10.60 20.47 -2.67
N VAL A 72 9.91 19.90 -3.65
CA VAL A 72 10.11 20.23 -5.08
C VAL A 72 9.71 21.67 -5.37
N VAL A 73 8.55 22.13 -4.89
CA VAL A 73 8.10 23.53 -5.07
C VAL A 73 9.10 24.49 -4.46
N TRP A 74 9.62 24.19 -3.27
CA TRP A 74 10.66 25.00 -2.63
C TRP A 74 11.93 25.07 -3.48
N VAL A 75 12.43 23.94 -3.97
CA VAL A 75 13.59 23.88 -4.86
C VAL A 75 13.36 24.71 -6.14
N LEU A 76 12.16 24.66 -6.73
CA LEU A 76 11.84 25.46 -7.91
C LEU A 76 11.94 26.96 -7.65
N THR A 77 11.60 27.45 -6.45
CA THR A 77 11.76 28.88 -6.13
C THR A 77 13.23 29.35 -6.12
N ILE A 78 14.19 28.43 -5.91
CA ILE A 78 15.63 28.74 -5.95
C ILE A 78 16.13 28.85 -7.39
N TYR A 79 15.72 27.92 -8.26
CA TYR A 79 16.19 27.85 -9.64
C TYR A 79 15.43 28.78 -10.60
N PHE A 80 14.17 29.11 -10.30
CA PHE A 80 13.32 29.94 -11.14
C PHE A 80 13.01 31.27 -10.45
N PRO A 81 13.77 32.35 -10.73
CA PRO A 81 13.55 33.66 -10.09
C PRO A 81 12.20 34.30 -10.45
N ALA A 82 11.51 33.81 -11.49
CA ALA A 82 10.15 34.21 -11.83
C ALA A 82 9.09 33.66 -10.84
N LEU A 83 9.45 32.69 -10.00
CA LEU A 83 8.54 31.95 -9.13
C LEU A 83 8.77 32.37 -7.67
N THR A 84 8.24 33.53 -7.29
CA THR A 84 8.38 34.08 -5.94
C THR A 84 7.21 33.66 -5.06
N ILE A 85 7.44 32.71 -4.14
CA ILE A 85 6.46 32.30 -3.14
C ILE A 85 6.87 32.89 -1.79
N HIS A 86 6.12 33.89 -1.33
CA HIS A 86 6.43 34.58 -0.07
C HIS A 86 5.81 33.86 1.13
N GLY A 87 6.64 33.15 1.90
CA GLY A 87 6.25 32.53 3.16
C GLY A 87 5.87 31.04 3.05
N PHE A 88 5.72 30.40 4.21
CA PHE A 88 5.42 28.97 4.30
C PHE A 88 3.98 28.62 3.89
N MET A 89 3.01 29.47 4.24
CA MET A 89 1.60 29.19 4.00
C MET A 89 1.29 29.09 2.49
N PRO A 90 1.75 30.02 1.62
CA PRO A 90 1.53 29.88 0.18
C PRO A 90 2.25 28.68 -0.42
N LEU A 91 3.46 28.35 0.05
CA LEU A 91 4.22 27.19 -0.40
C LEU A 91 3.50 25.88 -0.10
N PHE A 92 2.95 25.76 1.11
CA PHE A 92 2.12 24.61 1.50
C PHE A 92 0.88 24.48 0.60
N TRP A 93 0.14 25.55 0.36
CA TRP A 93 -1.04 25.52 -0.51
C TRP A 93 -0.69 25.19 -1.97
N THR A 94 0.43 25.69 -2.48
CA THR A 94 0.93 25.30 -3.81
C THR A 94 1.25 23.81 -3.86
N ALA A 95 1.92 23.26 -2.86
CA ALA A 95 2.21 21.82 -2.80
C ALA A 95 0.95 20.97 -2.66
N VAL A 96 -0.05 21.42 -1.90
CA VAL A 96 -1.37 20.78 -1.83
C VAL A 96 -2.06 20.78 -3.19
N ALA A 97 -2.04 21.90 -3.91
CA ALA A 97 -2.63 21.98 -5.25
C ALA A 97 -1.93 21.06 -6.25
N VAL A 98 -0.59 21.06 -6.27
CA VAL A 98 0.22 20.19 -7.15
C VAL A 98 -0.01 18.71 -6.85
N SER A 99 0.01 18.34 -5.57
CA SER A 99 -0.23 16.95 -5.14
C SER A 99 -1.66 16.50 -5.43
N ALA A 100 -2.65 17.37 -5.25
CA ALA A 100 -4.05 17.09 -5.60
C ALA A 100 -4.22 16.85 -7.10
N ILE A 101 -3.64 17.69 -7.95
CA ILE A 101 -3.67 17.50 -9.41
C ILE A 101 -2.96 16.21 -9.81
N SER A 102 -1.81 15.89 -9.20
CA SER A 102 -1.08 14.64 -9.45
C SER A 102 -1.89 13.41 -9.05
N LEU A 103 -2.61 13.46 -7.93
CA LEU A 103 -3.51 12.38 -7.50
C LEU A 103 -4.66 12.19 -8.48
N LEU A 104 -5.28 13.28 -8.92
CA LEU A 104 -6.34 13.24 -9.93
C LEU A 104 -5.82 12.66 -11.25
N ALA A 105 -4.67 13.12 -11.74
CA ALA A 105 -4.04 12.60 -12.95
C ALA A 105 -3.77 11.08 -12.85
N THR A 106 -3.31 10.61 -11.70
CA THR A 106 -3.09 9.19 -11.46
C THR A 106 -4.41 8.42 -11.48
N ALA A 107 -5.44 8.93 -10.81
CA ALA A 107 -6.77 8.33 -10.77
C ALA A 107 -7.40 8.22 -12.18
N PHE A 108 -7.24 9.24 -13.02
CA PHE A 108 -7.73 9.22 -14.41
C PHE A 108 -6.90 8.34 -15.34
N SER A 109 -5.58 8.25 -15.13
CA SER A 109 -4.68 7.46 -15.99
C SER A 109 -4.79 5.95 -15.80
N GLY A 110 -5.55 5.47 -14.80
CA GLY A 110 -5.71 4.04 -14.52
C GLY A 110 -4.41 3.32 -14.12
N ARG A 111 -3.30 4.04 -13.92
CA ARG A 111 -2.05 3.51 -13.37
C ARG A 111 -2.23 3.29 -11.86
N SER A 112 -2.84 2.16 -11.52
CA SER A 112 -2.68 1.55 -10.20
C SER A 112 -1.40 0.71 -10.23
N ASP A 113 -0.27 1.33 -9.89
CA ASP A 113 0.87 0.60 -9.32
C ASP A 113 0.48 0.09 -7.91
#